data_AF-A0A8H2M3N1-F1
#
_entry.id   AF-A0A8H2M3N1-F1
#
_cell.length_a   1.000
_cell.length_b   1.000
_cell.length_c   1.000
_cell.angle_alpha   90.00
_cell.angle_beta   90.00
_cell.angle_gamma   90.00
#
_symmetry.space_group_name_H-M   'P 1'
#
loop_
_entity.id
_entity.type
_entity.pdbx_description
1 polymer ?
#
loop_
_entity_poly.entity_id
_entity_poly.type
_entity_poly.pdbx_seq_one_letter_code
_entity_poly.pdbx_strand_id
1 'polypeptide(L)'
;MKRRLLIAWIFLQLYMSTLSKMDAMTLRGIHLLFVLSLSGLFFIDHKKLSYVFAGLSASALGAFIYLYPQLSLTGGRLGPVHIYLGLAIILLLLVMALRVSRELAYICLFFLSYLYWGRWVPGILGHGGFSLYRLCDHMVWGSQGIFGLGAGVSMSYIFLFVIYGALLKESGFIQMIYQFSHRFLDRSQGACAKMAILASGLLGMMNGSAVANVATTGTLTIPLMKKSGYSSEYAAAVESAASTGGQFCPPIMGAVGFVMAEYLSIPYSRVMVAGVLPAALYYVSLFVQVHYEAKKAGILGDLVREDFDFWDLLPLLSILCLIVLMLMGYTPIYSVLWAILVLVVTMQAHPRRKFRGKEFFDGLEEGAGWP
;
A
#
# COMPACT_ATOMS: atom_id res chain seq x y z
N MET A 1 -0.93 -24.90 2.37
CA MET A 1 -1.35 -24.31 3.66
C MET A 1 -1.41 -22.79 3.58
N LYS A 2 -0.31 -22.10 3.24
CA LYS A 2 -0.24 -20.63 3.12
C LYS A 2 -1.33 -20.01 2.22
N ARG A 3 -1.50 -20.52 1.00
CA ARG A 3 -2.57 -20.09 0.07
C ARG A 3 -3.98 -20.11 0.66
N ARG A 4 -4.34 -21.17 1.38
CA ARG A 4 -5.68 -21.29 2.01
C ARG A 4 -5.88 -20.26 3.12
N LEU A 5 -4.83 -19.93 3.87
CA LEU A 5 -4.87 -18.91 4.92
C LEU A 5 -5.03 -17.51 4.33
N LEU A 6 -4.34 -17.21 3.22
CA LEU A 6 -4.48 -15.95 2.51
C LEU A 6 -5.90 -15.77 1.94
N ILE A 7 -6.47 -16.83 1.35
CA ILE A 7 -7.86 -16.79 0.87
C ILE A 7 -8.83 -16.57 2.04
N ALA A 8 -8.66 -17.28 3.16
CA ALA A 8 -9.49 -17.08 4.35
C ALA A 8 -9.37 -15.66 4.90
N TRP A 9 -8.16 -15.08 4.87
CA TRP A 9 -7.91 -13.70 5.25
C TRP A 9 -8.66 -12.70 4.37
N ILE A 10 -8.67 -12.90 3.04
CA ILE A 10 -9.42 -12.05 2.11
C ILE A 10 -10.91 -12.07 2.40
N PHE A 11 -11.50 -13.26 2.57
CA PHE A 11 -12.93 -13.38 2.87
C PHE A 11 -13.29 -12.77 4.22
N LEU A 12 -12.45 -12.98 5.23
CA LEU A 12 -12.65 -12.35 6.54
C LEU A 12 -12.61 -10.83 6.42
N GLN A 13 -11.63 -10.28 5.71
CA GLN A 13 -11.48 -8.85 5.55
C GLN A 13 -12.63 -8.22 4.75
N LEU A 14 -13.12 -8.92 3.71
CA LEU A 14 -14.33 -8.54 2.98
C LEU A 14 -15.55 -8.52 3.90
N TYR A 15 -15.76 -9.57 4.71
CA TYR A 15 -16.85 -9.62 5.68
C TYR A 15 -16.76 -8.47 6.70
N MET A 16 -15.57 -8.24 7.24
CA MET A 16 -15.31 -7.20 8.24
C MET A 16 -15.57 -5.79 7.69
N SER A 17 -15.13 -5.50 6.47
CA SER A 17 -15.28 -4.19 5.83
C SER A 17 -16.68 -3.91 5.29
N THR A 18 -17.54 -4.92 5.12
CA THR A 18 -18.86 -4.75 4.46
C THR A 18 -20.06 -5.14 5.32
N LEU A 19 -20.04 -6.31 5.96
CA LEU A 19 -21.22 -6.93 6.58
C LEU A 19 -21.16 -6.95 8.11
N SER A 20 -19.99 -6.71 8.70
CA SER A 20 -19.83 -6.82 10.15
C SER A 20 -20.54 -5.69 10.91
N LYS A 21 -21.08 -6.02 12.09
CA LYS A 21 -21.70 -5.07 13.03
C LYS A 21 -20.88 -4.91 14.32
N MET A 22 -19.62 -5.31 14.28
CA MET A 22 -18.72 -5.28 15.44
C MET A 22 -18.22 -3.85 15.68
N ASP A 23 -17.81 -3.55 16.91
CA ASP A 23 -17.17 -2.27 17.20
C ASP A 23 -15.81 -2.15 16.51
N ALA A 24 -15.38 -0.91 16.27
CA ALA A 24 -14.16 -0.62 15.52
C ALA A 24 -12.90 -1.21 16.17
N MET A 25 -12.82 -1.28 17.50
CA MET A 25 -11.62 -1.77 18.18
C MET A 25 -11.52 -3.29 18.05
N THR A 26 -12.64 -4.00 18.21
CA THR A 26 -12.72 -5.44 17.96
C THR A 26 -12.33 -5.77 16.52
N LEU A 27 -12.82 -5.00 15.55
CA LEU A 27 -12.45 -5.18 14.14
C LEU A 27 -10.96 -4.96 13.89
N ARG A 28 -10.38 -3.87 14.42
CA ARG A 28 -8.93 -3.62 14.31
C ARG A 28 -8.11 -4.71 15.04
N GLY A 29 -8.64 -5.23 16.15
CA GLY A 29 -8.14 -6.39 16.89
C GLY A 29 -8.02 -7.63 16.02
N ILE A 30 -9.13 -8.04 15.39
CA ILE A 30 -9.19 -9.20 14.49
C ILE A 30 -8.27 -8.99 13.27
N HIS A 31 -8.25 -7.77 12.71
CA HIS A 31 -7.38 -7.45 11.58
C HIS A 31 -5.90 -7.63 11.95
N LEU A 32 -5.45 -7.02 13.04
CA LEU A 32 -4.06 -7.16 13.49
C LEU A 32 -3.72 -8.58 13.93
N LEU A 33 -4.67 -9.33 14.49
CA LEU A 33 -4.49 -10.75 14.84
C LEU A 33 -4.04 -11.53 13.62
N PHE A 34 -4.77 -11.41 12.52
CA PHE A 34 -4.44 -12.10 11.29
C PHE A 34 -3.17 -11.57 10.64
N VAL A 35 -3.02 -10.25 10.51
CA VAL A 35 -1.82 -9.64 9.91
C VAL A 35 -0.57 -10.11 10.63
N LEU A 36 -0.49 -9.93 11.96
CA LEU A 36 0.72 -10.24 12.72
C LEU A 36 1.02 -11.75 12.73
N SER A 37 -0.02 -12.58 12.86
CA SER A 37 0.14 -14.04 12.85
C SER A 37 0.61 -14.55 11.49
N LEU A 38 0.04 -14.02 10.39
CA LEU A 38 0.46 -14.36 9.03
C LEU A 38 1.86 -13.86 8.75
N SER A 39 2.22 -12.63 9.14
CA SER A 39 3.58 -12.10 8.95
C SER A 39 4.63 -13.02 9.58
N GLY A 40 4.36 -13.60 10.76
CA GLY A 40 5.23 -14.63 11.34
C GLY A 40 5.40 -15.89 10.48
N LEU A 41 4.34 -16.30 9.76
CA LEU A 41 4.37 -17.43 8.83
C LEU A 41 5.12 -17.16 7.52
N PHE A 42 5.24 -15.89 7.13
CA PHE A 42 5.88 -15.47 5.88
C PHE A 42 7.33 -15.00 6.06
N PHE A 43 7.60 -14.18 7.08
CA PHE A 43 8.90 -13.49 7.26
C PHE A 43 9.86 -14.18 8.25
N ILE A 44 9.45 -15.29 8.88
CA ILE A 44 10.34 -16.08 9.75
C ILE A 44 10.70 -17.39 9.04
N ASP A 45 11.96 -17.50 8.61
CA ASP A 45 12.46 -18.67 7.87
C ASP A 45 12.43 -19.96 8.69
N HIS A 46 12.72 -19.86 10.00
CA HIS A 46 12.79 -21.03 10.86
C HIS A 46 11.38 -21.54 11.20
N LYS A 47 10.97 -22.64 10.56
CA LYS A 47 9.61 -23.22 10.64
C LYS A 47 9.02 -23.31 12.05
N LYS A 48 9.77 -23.83 13.04
CA LYS A 48 9.26 -23.92 14.43
C LYS A 48 9.04 -22.54 15.06
N LEU A 49 9.96 -21.61 14.82
CA LEU A 49 9.89 -20.26 15.39
C LEU A 49 8.75 -19.47 14.77
N SER A 50 8.52 -19.67 13.48
CA SER A 50 7.41 -19.11 12.71
C SER A 50 6.05 -19.51 13.31
N TYR A 51 5.82 -20.80 13.59
CA TYR A 51 4.59 -21.26 14.24
C TYR A 51 4.45 -20.77 15.69
N VAL A 52 5.55 -20.73 16.45
CA VAL A 52 5.54 -20.21 17.82
C VAL A 52 5.17 -18.73 17.83
N PHE A 53 5.77 -17.93 16.95
CA PHE A 53 5.45 -16.51 16.83
C PHE A 53 3.99 -16.29 16.42
N ALA A 54 3.51 -17.03 15.42
CA ALA A 54 2.12 -16.96 14.97
C ALA A 54 1.15 -17.34 16.11
N GLY A 55 1.46 -18.39 16.88
CA GLY A 55 0.68 -18.80 18.05
C GLY A 55 0.66 -17.73 19.14
N LEU A 56 1.82 -17.18 19.51
CA LEU A 56 1.93 -16.10 20.50
C LEU A 56 1.16 -14.85 20.08
N SER A 57 1.26 -14.47 18.80
CA SER A 57 0.54 -13.33 18.22
C SER A 57 -0.97 -13.55 18.25
N ALA A 58 -1.43 -14.72 17.82
CA ALA A 58 -2.84 -15.09 17.86
C ALA A 58 -3.39 -15.12 19.30
N SER A 59 -2.63 -15.67 20.25
CA SER A 59 -3.02 -15.70 21.67
C SER A 59 -3.06 -14.31 22.29
N ALA A 60 -2.05 -13.46 22.04
CA ALA A 60 -2.00 -12.12 22.60
C ALA A 60 -3.14 -11.23 22.05
N LEU A 61 -3.35 -11.25 20.73
CA LEU A 61 -4.41 -10.45 20.11
C LEU A 61 -5.80 -11.04 20.38
N GLY A 62 -5.92 -12.36 20.50
CA GLY A 62 -7.15 -13.02 20.97
C GLY A 62 -7.51 -12.62 22.40
N ALA A 63 -6.53 -12.56 23.30
CA ALA A 63 -6.72 -12.07 24.66
C ALA A 63 -7.11 -10.58 24.67
N PHE A 64 -6.55 -9.76 23.80
CA PHE A 64 -6.94 -8.35 23.65
C PHE A 64 -8.42 -8.23 23.25
N ILE A 65 -8.85 -8.97 22.22
CA ILE A 65 -10.25 -8.96 21.74
C ILE A 65 -11.21 -9.40 22.85
N TYR A 66 -10.83 -10.39 23.66
CA TYR A 66 -11.66 -10.86 24.78
C TYR A 66 -11.74 -9.86 25.95
N LEU A 67 -10.61 -9.24 26.30
CA LEU A 67 -10.51 -8.35 27.46
C LEU A 67 -11.00 -6.92 27.18
N TYR A 68 -10.91 -6.44 25.93
CA TYR A 68 -11.27 -5.06 25.59
C TYR A 68 -12.72 -4.67 25.96
N PRO A 69 -13.75 -5.49 25.68
CA PRO A 69 -15.12 -5.18 26.10
C PRO A 69 -15.26 -5.07 27.62
N GLN A 70 -14.55 -5.91 28.38
CA GLN A 70 -14.57 -5.90 29.85
C GLN A 70 -13.89 -4.64 30.41
N LEU A 71 -12.79 -4.23 29.79
CA LEU A 71 -12.09 -3.01 30.15
C LEU A 71 -12.96 -1.77 29.93
N SER A 72 -13.73 -1.74 28.83
CA SER A 72 -14.69 -0.67 28.54
C SER A 72 -15.74 -0.53 29.66
N LEU A 73 -16.24 -1.65 30.20
CA LEU A 73 -17.20 -1.66 31.31
C LEU A 73 -16.62 -1.20 32.66
N THR A 74 -15.29 -1.24 32.81
CA THR A 74 -14.60 -0.83 34.06
C THR A 74 -14.05 0.60 33.99
N GLY A 75 -14.46 1.37 32.99
CA GLY A 75 -14.01 2.75 32.80
C GLY A 75 -12.55 2.87 32.36
N GLY A 76 -11.99 1.83 31.71
CA GLY A 76 -10.63 1.89 31.15
C GLY A 76 -9.50 1.66 32.15
N ARG A 77 -9.79 1.21 33.38
CA ARG A 77 -8.75 1.01 34.40
C ARG A 77 -7.93 -0.25 34.15
N LEU A 78 -6.65 -0.07 33.81
CA LEU A 78 -5.77 -1.21 33.51
C LEU A 78 -5.31 -1.93 34.78
N GLY A 79 -5.63 -3.22 34.87
CA GLY A 79 -4.98 -4.16 35.78
C GLY A 79 -3.63 -4.71 35.25
N PRO A 80 -2.85 -5.45 36.05
CA PRO A 80 -1.55 -5.99 35.66
C PRO A 80 -1.57 -6.83 34.38
N VAL A 81 -2.62 -7.64 34.19
CA VAL A 81 -2.81 -8.47 32.98
C VAL A 81 -2.82 -7.61 31.72
N HIS A 82 -3.49 -6.45 31.75
CA HIS A 82 -3.59 -5.54 30.61
C HIS A 82 -2.23 -4.90 30.26
N ILE A 83 -1.39 -4.63 31.28
CA ILE A 83 -0.05 -4.08 31.09
C ILE A 83 0.86 -5.12 30.45
N TYR A 84 0.92 -6.34 31.01
CA TYR A 84 1.75 -7.41 30.45
C TYR A 84 1.32 -7.78 29.04
N LEU A 85 0.02 -7.86 28.78
CA LEU A 85 -0.51 -8.10 27.45
C LEU A 85 -0.16 -6.98 26.47
N GLY A 86 -0.28 -5.72 26.90
CA GLY A 86 0.07 -4.58 26.06
C GLY A 86 1.56 -4.55 25.70
N LEU A 87 2.44 -4.83 26.67
CA LEU A 87 3.88 -4.96 26.40
C LEU A 87 4.18 -6.13 25.45
N ALA A 88 3.51 -7.27 25.61
CA ALA A 88 3.68 -8.40 24.70
C ALA A 88 3.28 -8.05 23.25
N ILE A 89 2.15 -7.35 23.06
CA ILE A 89 1.70 -6.90 21.73
C ILE A 89 2.71 -5.93 21.11
N ILE A 90 3.19 -4.93 21.87
CA ILE A 90 4.21 -3.98 21.40
C ILE A 90 5.48 -4.73 20.97
N LEU A 91 5.96 -5.67 21.79
CA LEU A 91 7.16 -6.45 21.49
C LEU A 91 7.00 -7.32 20.24
N LEU A 92 5.87 -8.02 20.10
CA LEU A 92 5.59 -8.85 18.92
C LEU A 92 5.56 -8.00 17.64
N LEU A 93 4.93 -6.83 17.69
CA LEU A 93 4.91 -5.88 16.57
C LEU A 93 6.31 -5.36 16.23
N LEU A 94 7.13 -5.01 17.22
CA LEU A 94 8.51 -4.57 16.99
C LEU A 94 9.39 -5.66 16.39
N VAL A 95 9.28 -6.90 16.88
CA VAL A 95 9.99 -8.05 16.34
C VAL A 95 9.62 -8.24 14.86
N MET A 96 8.33 -8.12 14.52
CA MET A 96 7.91 -8.26 13.13
C MET A 96 8.33 -7.07 12.27
N ALA A 97 8.23 -5.84 12.79
CA ALA A 97 8.69 -4.64 12.10
C ALA A 97 10.17 -4.76 11.72
N LEU A 98 11.04 -5.22 12.63
CA LEU A 98 12.47 -5.44 12.36
C LEU A 98 12.76 -6.47 11.27
N ARG A 99 11.82 -7.40 11.03
CA ARG A 99 11.90 -8.41 9.98
C ARG A 99 11.40 -7.90 8.63
N VAL A 100 10.37 -7.05 8.65
CA VAL A 100 9.74 -6.52 7.43
C VAL A 100 10.48 -5.28 6.91
N SER A 101 10.69 -4.27 7.75
CA SER A 101 11.47 -3.07 7.42
C SER A 101 12.24 -2.58 8.64
N ARG A 102 13.56 -2.71 8.57
CA ARG A 102 14.46 -2.28 9.65
C ARG A 102 14.41 -0.78 9.85
N GLU A 103 14.29 -0.04 8.75
CA GLU A 103 14.22 1.41 8.69
C GLU A 103 13.00 1.92 9.47
N LEU A 104 11.81 1.37 9.18
CA LEU A 104 10.59 1.73 9.89
C LEU A 104 10.66 1.30 11.37
N ALA A 105 11.23 0.13 11.64
CA ALA A 105 11.41 -0.35 13.01
C ALA A 105 12.34 0.54 13.84
N TYR A 106 13.44 1.05 13.26
CA TYR A 106 14.33 1.99 13.94
C TYR A 106 13.64 3.33 14.23
N ILE A 107 12.82 3.83 13.30
CA ILE A 107 11.99 5.01 13.52
C ILE A 107 11.01 4.76 14.68
N CYS A 108 10.33 3.61 14.69
CA CYS A 108 9.43 3.23 15.78
C CYS A 108 10.16 3.12 17.13
N LEU A 109 11.34 2.51 17.17
CA LEU A 109 12.16 2.40 18.39
C LEU A 109 12.60 3.78 18.89
N PHE A 110 13.01 4.67 17.99
CA PHE A 110 13.34 6.05 18.32
C PHE A 110 12.15 6.76 18.98
N PHE A 111 10.96 6.73 18.37
CA PHE A 111 9.78 7.39 18.93
C PHE A 111 9.20 6.68 20.17
N LEU A 112 9.33 5.36 20.31
CA LEU A 112 8.99 4.67 21.54
C LEU A 112 9.92 5.06 22.68
N SER A 113 11.23 5.17 22.41
CA SER A 113 12.19 5.65 23.39
C SER A 113 11.91 7.12 23.77
N TYR A 114 11.45 7.94 22.83
CA TYR A 114 11.05 9.33 23.07
C TYR A 114 9.94 9.44 24.10
N LEU A 115 9.01 8.49 24.17
CA LEU A 115 8.00 8.47 25.24
C LEU A 115 8.62 8.39 26.64
N TYR A 116 9.86 7.90 26.77
CA TYR A 116 10.62 7.95 28.02
C TYR A 116 11.44 9.24 28.17
N TRP A 117 12.25 9.59 27.16
CA TRP A 117 13.21 10.71 27.22
C TRP A 117 12.65 12.09 26.85
N GLY A 118 11.40 12.18 26.41
CA GLY A 118 10.70 13.43 26.14
C GLY A 118 10.58 14.36 27.34
N ARG A 119 10.82 13.85 28.56
CA ARG A 119 10.92 14.64 29.80
C ARG A 119 12.10 15.62 29.83
N TRP A 120 13.12 15.36 29.03
CA TRP A 120 14.31 16.20 28.93
C TRP A 120 14.30 17.09 27.67
N VAL A 121 13.27 16.97 26.84
CA VAL A 121 13.14 17.78 25.61
C VAL A 121 12.51 19.12 25.98
N PRO A 122 13.17 20.26 25.69
CA PRO A 122 12.60 21.57 25.97
C PRO A 122 11.55 21.99 24.93
N GLY A 123 10.69 22.93 25.32
CA GLY A 123 9.70 23.54 24.42
C GLY A 123 8.49 22.65 24.15
N ILE A 124 7.83 22.88 23.01
CA ILE A 124 6.54 22.27 22.65
C ILE A 124 6.65 20.74 22.46
N LEU A 125 7.84 20.24 22.14
CA LEU A 125 8.09 18.80 22.01
C LEU A 125 8.28 18.12 23.39
N GLY A 126 8.52 18.87 24.46
CA GLY A 126 8.66 18.30 25.80
C GLY A 126 7.37 17.70 26.35
N HIS A 127 7.46 16.58 27.06
CA HIS A 127 6.35 16.03 27.84
C HIS A 127 6.87 15.33 29.10
N GLY A 128 6.04 15.15 30.14
CA GLY A 128 6.47 14.61 31.45
C GLY A 128 6.97 13.14 31.50
N GLY A 129 7.25 12.52 30.35
CA GLY A 129 7.53 11.09 30.22
C GLY A 129 6.31 10.20 30.40
N PHE A 130 6.39 8.97 29.88
CA PHE A 130 5.35 7.95 29.99
C PHE A 130 5.80 6.87 30.99
N SER A 131 4.93 6.55 31.94
CA SER A 131 5.05 5.31 32.73
C SER A 131 4.65 4.12 31.86
N LEU A 132 5.01 2.89 32.26
CA LEU A 132 4.57 1.67 31.56
C LEU A 132 3.03 1.58 31.50
N TYR A 133 2.35 2.01 32.57
CA TYR A 133 0.90 2.12 32.59
C TYR A 133 0.41 3.04 31.46
N ARG A 134 0.92 4.27 31.38
CA ARG A 134 0.51 5.25 30.36
C ARG A 134 0.89 4.81 28.95
N LEU A 135 2.04 4.14 28.79
CA LEU A 135 2.47 3.57 27.52
C LEU A 135 1.45 2.55 27.03
N CYS A 136 1.10 1.55 27.84
CA CYS A 136 0.14 0.52 27.45
C CYS A 136 -1.26 1.09 27.24
N ASP A 137 -1.69 1.98 28.13
CA ASP A 137 -2.98 2.68 28.03
C ASP A 137 -3.10 3.42 26.69
N HIS A 138 -2.10 4.22 26.35
CA HIS A 138 -2.14 5.02 25.12
C HIS A 138 -1.88 4.19 23.85
N MET A 139 -0.91 3.27 23.87
CA MET A 139 -0.47 2.53 22.68
C MET A 139 -1.36 1.34 22.33
N VAL A 140 -1.95 0.65 23.31
CA VAL A 140 -2.65 -0.63 23.09
C VAL A 140 -4.13 -0.50 23.40
N TRP A 141 -4.47 0.08 24.56
CA TRP A 141 -5.86 0.11 25.02
C TRP A 141 -6.62 1.36 24.58
N GLY A 142 -5.90 2.37 24.10
CA GLY A 142 -6.43 3.62 23.58
C GLY A 142 -6.62 3.62 22.06
N SER A 143 -7.44 4.54 21.57
CA SER A 143 -7.80 4.67 20.15
C SER A 143 -6.78 5.44 19.29
N GLN A 144 -5.66 5.88 19.87
CA GLN A 144 -4.65 6.71 19.20
C GLN A 144 -3.32 5.96 18.95
N GLY A 145 -3.18 4.76 19.51
CA GLY A 145 -1.99 3.93 19.37
C GLY A 145 -2.06 2.94 18.20
N ILE A 146 -1.60 1.72 18.47
CA ILE A 146 -1.54 0.59 17.53
C ILE A 146 -2.90 0.30 16.88
N PHE A 147 -3.97 0.34 17.66
CA PHE A 147 -5.34 0.13 17.17
C PHE A 147 -6.02 1.43 16.73
N GLY A 148 -5.26 2.50 16.49
CA GLY A 148 -5.79 3.78 16.08
C GLY A 148 -5.99 3.91 14.58
N LEU A 149 -5.72 5.11 14.08
CA LEU A 149 -5.89 5.53 12.68
C LEU A 149 -5.29 4.52 11.70
N GLY A 150 -4.03 4.14 11.89
CA GLY A 150 -3.30 3.26 10.96
C GLY A 150 -3.95 1.87 10.81
N ALA A 151 -4.30 1.22 11.92
CA ALA A 151 -5.01 -0.06 11.87
C ALA A 151 -6.42 0.08 11.28
N GLY A 152 -7.12 1.19 11.56
CA GLY A 152 -8.44 1.48 10.99
C GLY A 152 -8.41 1.65 9.47
N VAL A 153 -7.49 2.46 8.96
CA VAL A 153 -7.24 2.74 7.54
C VAL A 153 -6.83 1.44 6.81
N SER A 154 -5.90 0.66 7.40
CA SER A 154 -5.45 -0.63 6.87
C SER A 154 -6.61 -1.63 6.74
N MET A 155 -7.42 -1.71 7.79
CA MET A 155 -8.57 -2.61 7.87
C MET A 155 -9.71 -2.19 6.92
N SER A 156 -9.96 -0.90 6.79
CA SER A 156 -11.16 -0.42 6.12
C SER A 156 -11.05 -0.47 4.60
N TYR A 157 -9.96 0.04 4.01
CA TYR A 157 -9.87 0.15 2.55
C TYR A 157 -8.50 -0.21 1.95
N ILE A 158 -7.35 0.01 2.62
CA ILE A 158 -6.03 -0.28 2.01
C ILE A 158 -5.97 -1.72 1.48
N PHE A 159 -6.45 -2.68 2.26
CA PHE A 159 -6.44 -4.08 1.87
C PHE A 159 -7.17 -4.35 0.52
N LEU A 160 -8.34 -3.73 0.32
CA LEU A 160 -9.11 -3.91 -0.93
C LEU A 160 -8.41 -3.25 -2.11
N PHE A 161 -7.76 -2.10 -1.90
CA PHE A 161 -6.97 -1.43 -2.93
C PHE A 161 -5.70 -2.21 -3.29
N VAL A 162 -5.05 -2.86 -2.33
CA VAL A 162 -3.90 -3.75 -2.59
C VAL A 162 -4.34 -4.96 -3.42
N ILE A 163 -5.47 -5.59 -3.08
CA ILE A 163 -6.05 -6.67 -3.90
C ILE A 163 -6.38 -6.18 -5.31
N TYR A 164 -7.05 -5.02 -5.42
CA TYR A 164 -7.40 -4.45 -6.71
C TYR A 164 -6.15 -4.16 -7.55
N GLY A 165 -5.09 -3.59 -6.94
CA GLY A 165 -3.80 -3.36 -7.59
C GLY A 165 -3.15 -4.66 -8.09
N ALA A 166 -3.17 -5.72 -7.29
CA ALA A 166 -2.66 -7.04 -7.69
C ALA A 166 -3.46 -7.67 -8.83
N LEU A 167 -4.80 -7.61 -8.77
CA LEU A 167 -5.66 -8.08 -9.87
C LEU A 167 -5.46 -7.24 -11.14
N LEU A 168 -5.27 -5.93 -11.01
CA LEU A 168 -5.05 -5.02 -12.13
C LEU A 168 -3.69 -5.31 -12.78
N LYS A 169 -2.65 -5.67 -12.00
CA LYS A 169 -1.40 -6.21 -12.53
C LYS A 169 -1.63 -7.50 -13.34
N GLU A 170 -2.35 -8.47 -12.79
CA GLU A 170 -2.68 -9.74 -13.48
C GLU A 170 -3.53 -9.53 -14.74
N SER A 171 -4.34 -8.48 -14.79
CA SER A 171 -5.09 -8.10 -16.00
C SER A 171 -4.19 -7.73 -17.19
N GLY A 172 -2.87 -7.60 -16.96
CA GLY A 172 -1.84 -7.16 -17.88
C GLY A 172 -1.95 -5.68 -18.25
N PHE A 173 -2.45 -4.89 -17.29
CA PHE A 173 -2.46 -3.44 -17.33
C PHE A 173 -1.04 -2.86 -17.45
N ILE A 174 -0.05 -3.50 -16.81
CA ILE A 174 1.37 -3.09 -16.91
C ILE A 174 1.83 -3.12 -18.38
N GLN A 175 1.55 -4.21 -19.10
CA GLN A 175 1.92 -4.34 -20.50
C GLN A 175 1.20 -3.30 -21.37
N MET A 176 -0.10 -3.05 -21.10
CA MET A 176 -0.85 -2.01 -21.81
C MET A 176 -0.25 -0.63 -21.58
N ILE A 177 0.14 -0.28 -20.35
CA ILE A 177 0.80 1.00 -20.06
C ILE A 177 2.07 1.15 -20.88
N TYR A 178 2.90 0.10 -20.96
CA TYR A 178 4.12 0.13 -21.76
C TYR A 178 3.80 0.39 -23.24
N GLN A 179 2.89 -0.38 -23.82
CA GLN A 179 2.50 -0.24 -25.23
C GLN A 179 1.86 1.12 -25.53
N PHE A 180 1.00 1.62 -24.63
CA PHE A 180 0.42 2.94 -24.71
C PHE A 180 1.51 4.01 -24.69
N SER A 181 2.43 3.92 -23.72
CA SER A 181 3.55 4.87 -23.60
C SER A 181 4.45 4.86 -24.84
N HIS A 182 4.74 3.69 -25.40
CA HIS A 182 5.46 3.55 -26.67
C HIS A 182 4.75 4.27 -27.82
N ARG A 183 3.43 4.12 -27.95
CA ARG A 183 2.64 4.70 -29.05
C ARG A 183 2.61 6.23 -29.05
N PHE A 184 2.54 6.86 -27.88
CA PHE A 184 2.43 8.32 -27.77
C PHE A 184 3.78 9.05 -27.77
N LEU A 185 4.88 8.35 -27.45
CA LEU A 185 6.18 8.96 -27.23
C LEU A 185 7.24 8.56 -28.27
N ASP A 186 6.90 7.72 -29.26
CA ASP A 186 7.83 7.06 -30.20
C ASP A 186 8.89 7.99 -30.81
N ARG A 187 8.47 9.18 -31.28
CA ARG A 187 9.31 10.14 -32.01
C ARG A 187 9.84 11.29 -31.16
N SER A 188 9.49 11.36 -29.87
CA SER A 188 9.96 12.43 -29.00
C SER A 188 11.44 12.23 -28.66
N GLN A 189 12.23 13.30 -28.64
CA GLN A 189 13.54 13.28 -27.97
C GLN A 189 13.38 12.84 -26.52
N GLY A 190 14.24 11.91 -26.08
CA GLY A 190 14.16 11.28 -24.77
C GLY A 190 12.96 10.34 -24.57
N ALA A 191 12.41 9.78 -25.65
CA ALA A 191 11.25 8.90 -25.63
C ALA A 191 11.30 7.82 -24.54
N CYS A 192 12.43 7.10 -24.40
CA CYS A 192 12.59 6.04 -23.40
C CYS A 192 12.46 6.54 -21.96
N ALA A 193 13.02 7.71 -21.65
CA ALA A 193 12.95 8.30 -20.31
C ALA A 193 11.54 8.85 -20.01
N LYS A 194 10.90 9.48 -21.00
CA LYS A 194 9.50 9.93 -20.89
C LYS A 194 8.54 8.75 -20.71
N MET A 195 8.79 7.66 -21.41
CA MET A 195 8.03 6.42 -21.28
C MET A 195 8.24 5.81 -19.89
N ALA A 196 9.48 5.78 -19.38
CA ALA A 196 9.75 5.36 -18.00
C ALA A 196 8.95 6.19 -16.99
N ILE A 197 8.98 7.52 -17.12
CA ILE A 197 8.21 8.41 -16.24
C ILE A 197 6.71 8.13 -16.31
N LEU A 198 6.15 7.99 -17.52
CA LEU A 198 4.73 7.72 -17.71
C LEU A 198 4.36 6.34 -17.14
N ALA A 199 5.16 5.32 -17.42
CA ALA A 199 4.92 3.95 -16.99
C ALA A 199 4.99 3.82 -15.47
N SER A 200 6.04 4.34 -14.84
CA SER A 200 6.21 4.32 -13.38
C SER A 200 5.18 5.21 -12.70
N GLY A 201 4.76 6.31 -13.32
CA GLY A 201 3.67 7.13 -12.80
C GLY A 201 2.33 6.41 -12.82
N LEU A 202 1.97 5.81 -13.95
CA LEU A 202 0.73 5.04 -14.10
C LEU A 202 0.70 3.80 -13.19
N LEU A 203 1.82 3.08 -13.06
CA LEU A 203 1.91 1.96 -12.14
C LEU A 203 1.93 2.40 -10.67
N GLY A 204 2.58 3.53 -10.38
CA GLY A 204 2.69 4.08 -9.04
C GLY A 204 1.36 4.56 -8.48
N MET A 205 0.50 5.09 -9.35
CA MET A 205 -0.91 5.38 -9.02
C MET A 205 -1.68 4.15 -8.57
N MET A 206 -1.17 2.92 -8.74
CA MET A 206 -1.82 1.68 -8.33
C MET A 206 -1.32 1.10 -7.02
N ASN A 207 -0.01 0.89 -6.91
CA ASN A 207 0.57 0.21 -5.76
C ASN A 207 1.01 1.19 -4.66
N GLY A 208 1.17 2.48 -4.99
CA GLY A 208 1.60 3.52 -4.06
C GLY A 208 2.95 3.25 -3.37
N SER A 209 3.78 2.38 -3.95
CA SER A 209 5.05 1.93 -3.40
C SER A 209 6.18 2.18 -4.40
N ALA A 210 7.07 3.10 -4.06
CA ALA A 210 8.22 3.44 -4.89
C ALA A 210 9.14 2.23 -5.10
N VAL A 211 9.36 1.41 -4.06
CA VAL A 211 10.21 0.22 -4.14
C VAL A 211 9.60 -0.84 -5.05
N ALA A 212 8.29 -1.09 -4.91
CA ALA A 212 7.60 -2.05 -5.78
C ALA A 212 7.56 -1.58 -7.23
N ASN A 213 7.40 -0.28 -7.46
CA ASN A 213 7.53 0.32 -8.78
C ASN A 213 8.92 0.08 -9.37
N VAL A 214 9.99 0.51 -8.71
CA VAL A 214 11.36 0.32 -9.24
C VAL A 214 11.65 -1.17 -9.50
N ALA A 215 11.19 -2.07 -8.63
CA ALA A 215 11.35 -3.51 -8.79
C ALA A 215 10.56 -4.10 -9.98
N THR A 216 9.52 -3.41 -10.44
CA THR A 216 8.70 -3.84 -11.58
C THR A 216 9.04 -3.07 -12.84
N THR A 217 8.85 -1.75 -12.87
CA THR A 217 9.13 -0.91 -14.03
C THR A 217 10.62 -0.76 -14.30
N GLY A 218 11.41 -0.53 -13.26
CA GLY A 218 12.85 -0.31 -13.37
C GLY A 218 13.62 -1.44 -14.04
N THR A 219 13.14 -2.68 -13.91
CA THR A 219 13.76 -3.85 -14.55
C THR A 219 13.72 -3.78 -16.08
N LEU A 220 12.75 -3.05 -16.64
CA LEU A 220 12.58 -2.84 -18.08
C LEU A 220 13.06 -1.45 -18.50
N THR A 221 12.70 -0.41 -17.76
CA THR A 221 12.95 0.99 -18.14
C THR A 221 14.42 1.38 -18.00
N ILE A 222 15.13 0.90 -16.97
CA ILE A 222 16.55 1.25 -16.75
C ILE A 222 17.43 0.68 -17.88
N PRO A 223 17.37 -0.61 -18.24
CA PRO A 223 18.14 -1.12 -19.37
C PRO A 223 17.76 -0.45 -20.70
N LEU A 224 16.49 -0.11 -20.90
CA LEU A 224 16.03 0.56 -22.10
C LEU A 224 16.63 1.97 -22.24
N MET A 225 16.58 2.78 -21.18
CA MET A 225 17.21 4.11 -21.16
C MET A 225 18.71 4.02 -21.43
N LYS A 226 19.40 3.06 -20.81
CA LYS A 226 20.83 2.83 -21.05
C LYS A 226 21.14 2.50 -22.50
N LYS A 227 20.34 1.64 -23.14
CA LYS A 227 20.50 1.30 -24.58
C LYS A 227 20.33 2.52 -25.49
N SER A 228 19.48 3.47 -25.11
CA SER A 228 19.29 4.71 -25.85
C SER A 228 20.36 5.78 -25.61
N GLY A 229 21.32 5.54 -24.70
CA GLY A 229 22.47 6.42 -24.49
C GLY A 229 22.48 7.19 -23.17
N TYR A 230 21.53 6.96 -22.26
CA TYR A 230 21.60 7.54 -20.91
C TYR A 230 22.66 6.83 -20.05
N SER A 231 23.31 7.58 -19.15
CA SER A 231 24.20 6.97 -18.15
C SER A 231 23.41 6.08 -17.19
N SER A 232 24.10 5.12 -16.57
CA SER A 232 23.46 4.19 -15.62
C SER A 232 22.89 4.92 -14.41
N GLU A 233 23.62 5.94 -13.93
CA GLU A 233 23.25 6.77 -12.79
C GLU A 233 22.02 7.62 -13.09
N TYR A 234 21.97 8.23 -14.28
CA TYR A 234 20.83 9.05 -14.69
C TYR A 234 19.57 8.19 -14.90
N ALA A 235 19.71 7.04 -15.56
CA ALA A 235 18.59 6.10 -15.75
C ALA A 235 18.01 5.63 -14.41
N ALA A 236 18.86 5.27 -13.44
CA ALA A 236 18.42 4.89 -12.10
C ALA A 236 17.77 6.06 -11.34
N ALA A 237 18.31 7.28 -11.46
CA ALA A 237 17.76 8.47 -10.83
C ALA A 237 16.37 8.83 -11.38
N VAL A 238 16.19 8.80 -12.71
CA VAL A 238 14.90 9.06 -13.36
C VAL A 238 13.85 8.04 -12.90
N GLU A 239 14.19 6.76 -12.92
CA GLU A 239 13.25 5.70 -12.49
C GLU A 239 12.87 5.83 -11.01
N SER A 240 13.85 6.13 -10.15
CA SER A 240 13.62 6.30 -8.71
C SER A 240 12.74 7.52 -8.42
N ALA A 241 12.98 8.64 -9.12
CA ALA A 241 12.17 9.84 -9.00
C ALA A 241 10.73 9.59 -9.50
N ALA A 242 10.58 9.08 -10.73
CA ALA A 242 9.27 8.77 -11.28
C ALA A 242 8.46 7.82 -10.38
N SER A 243 9.12 6.79 -9.82
CA SER A 243 8.49 5.83 -8.91
C SER A 243 8.04 6.46 -7.59
N THR A 244 8.77 7.46 -7.09
CA THR A 244 8.42 8.19 -5.86
C THR A 244 7.16 9.03 -6.05
N GLY A 245 6.98 9.62 -7.25
CA GLY A 245 5.77 10.35 -7.62
C GLY A 245 4.47 9.54 -7.45
N GLY A 246 4.56 8.22 -7.62
CA GLY A 246 3.42 7.30 -7.51
C GLY A 246 2.73 7.34 -6.14
N GLN A 247 3.49 7.61 -5.07
CA GLN A 247 2.97 7.58 -3.70
C GLN A 247 1.89 8.64 -3.42
N PHE A 248 1.81 9.70 -4.23
CA PHE A 248 0.81 10.76 -4.07
C PHE A 248 0.01 11.02 -5.35
N CYS A 249 0.20 10.20 -6.39
CA CYS A 249 -0.50 10.35 -7.65
C CYS A 249 -1.89 9.66 -7.58
N PRO A 250 -3.01 10.38 -7.80
CA PRO A 250 -4.37 9.84 -7.82
C PRO A 250 -4.56 8.73 -8.87
N PRO A 251 -5.42 7.71 -8.70
CA PRO A 251 -6.56 7.69 -7.79
C PRO A 251 -6.39 6.82 -6.55
N ILE A 252 -5.41 5.90 -6.51
CA ILE A 252 -5.22 5.03 -5.34
C ILE A 252 -4.34 5.73 -4.32
N MET A 253 -3.29 6.42 -4.79
CA MET A 253 -2.27 7.06 -3.95
C MET A 253 -1.68 6.04 -2.96
N GLY A 254 -0.49 6.27 -2.41
CA GLY A 254 0.03 5.39 -1.37
C GLY A 254 -0.87 5.36 -0.13
N ALA A 255 -0.52 4.52 0.85
CA ALA A 255 -1.16 4.51 2.16
C ALA A 255 -1.29 5.92 2.79
N VAL A 256 -0.40 6.83 2.42
CA VAL A 256 -0.39 8.25 2.83
C VAL A 256 -1.68 8.98 2.48
N GLY A 257 -2.24 8.81 1.27
CA GLY A 257 -3.46 9.53 0.85
C GLY A 257 -4.66 9.15 1.72
N PHE A 258 -4.76 7.87 2.04
CA PHE A 258 -5.79 7.34 2.93
C PHE A 258 -5.64 7.80 4.37
N VAL A 259 -4.42 7.72 4.92
CA VAL A 259 -4.10 8.22 6.26
C VAL A 259 -4.43 9.72 6.37
N MET A 260 -4.16 10.49 5.31
CA MET A 260 -4.45 11.92 5.28
C MET A 260 -5.94 12.22 5.27
N ALA A 261 -6.74 11.45 4.52
CA ALA A 261 -8.20 11.59 4.51
C ALA A 261 -8.80 11.33 5.90
N GLU A 262 -8.34 10.27 6.56
CA GLU A 262 -8.79 9.91 7.90
C GLU A 262 -8.33 10.96 8.94
N TYR A 263 -7.07 11.39 8.90
CA TYR A 263 -6.52 12.40 9.81
C TYR A 263 -7.25 13.75 9.70
N LEU A 264 -7.51 14.19 8.47
CA LEU A 264 -8.24 15.43 8.20
C LEU A 264 -9.76 15.28 8.40
N SER A 265 -10.26 14.06 8.59
CA SER A 265 -11.69 13.75 8.67
C SER A 265 -12.48 14.28 7.46
N ILE A 266 -11.90 14.17 6.26
CA ILE A 266 -12.54 14.55 4.99
C ILE A 266 -12.66 13.34 4.06
N PRO A 267 -13.60 13.34 3.10
CA PRO A 267 -13.71 12.27 2.13
C PRO A 267 -12.40 12.09 1.34
N TYR A 268 -11.98 10.84 1.13
CA TYR A 268 -10.78 10.50 0.36
C TYR A 268 -10.80 11.10 -1.05
N SER A 269 -11.98 11.25 -1.68
CA SER A 269 -12.12 11.91 -2.98
C SER A 269 -11.62 13.36 -2.98
N ARG A 270 -11.73 14.10 -1.85
CA ARG A 270 -11.16 15.45 -1.74
C ARG A 270 -9.64 15.42 -1.69
N VAL A 271 -9.06 14.48 -0.96
CA VAL A 271 -7.60 14.29 -0.92
C VAL A 271 -7.08 13.87 -2.30
N MET A 272 -7.79 12.97 -2.97
CA MET A 272 -7.52 12.54 -4.33
C MET A 272 -7.49 13.70 -5.31
N VAL A 273 -8.54 14.54 -5.32
CA VAL A 273 -8.60 15.72 -6.20
C VAL A 273 -7.51 16.73 -5.85
N ALA A 274 -7.24 16.96 -4.56
CA ALA A 274 -6.17 17.85 -4.11
C ALA A 274 -4.78 17.36 -4.55
N GLY A 275 -4.58 16.04 -4.67
CA GLY A 275 -3.34 15.43 -5.15
C GLY A 275 -3.07 15.58 -6.66
N VAL A 276 -4.09 15.88 -7.46
CA VAL A 276 -3.95 15.98 -8.94
C VAL A 276 -2.95 17.06 -9.34
N LEU A 277 -3.05 18.26 -8.76
CA LEU A 277 -2.18 19.38 -9.14
C LEU A 277 -0.72 19.13 -8.72
N PRO A 278 -0.40 18.73 -7.47
CA PRO A 278 0.95 18.34 -7.09
C PRO A 278 1.53 17.23 -7.96
N ALA A 279 0.74 16.19 -8.26
CA ALA A 279 1.17 15.09 -9.13
C ALA A 279 1.47 15.57 -10.55
N ALA A 280 0.58 16.38 -11.14
CA ALA A 280 0.78 16.94 -12.45
C ALA A 280 2.05 17.79 -12.52
N LEU A 281 2.26 18.70 -11.57
CA LEU A 281 3.46 19.53 -11.52
C LEU A 281 4.73 18.68 -11.36
N TYR A 282 4.69 17.66 -10.51
CA TYR A 282 5.80 16.73 -10.32
C TYR A 282 6.16 16.01 -11.62
N TYR A 283 5.21 15.34 -12.26
CA TYR A 283 5.47 14.60 -13.49
C TYR A 283 5.83 15.52 -14.66
N VAL A 284 5.18 16.67 -14.80
CA VAL A 284 5.57 17.67 -15.82
C VAL A 284 7.01 18.11 -15.61
N SER A 285 7.44 18.36 -14.37
CA SER A 285 8.83 18.73 -14.09
C SER A 285 9.82 17.64 -14.50
N LEU A 286 9.50 16.37 -14.24
CA LEU A 286 10.33 15.23 -14.68
C LEU A 286 10.36 15.14 -16.21
N PHE A 287 9.21 15.27 -16.88
CA PHE A 287 9.10 15.24 -18.33
C PHE A 287 9.94 16.34 -19.00
N VAL A 288 9.91 17.54 -18.44
CA VAL A 288 10.70 18.68 -18.91
C VAL A 288 12.19 18.42 -18.69
N GLN A 289 12.57 17.95 -17.50
CA GLN A 289 13.97 17.64 -17.16
C GLN A 289 14.57 16.61 -18.11
N VAL A 290 13.91 15.46 -18.30
CA VAL A 290 14.44 14.41 -19.20
C VAL A 290 14.44 14.84 -20.66
N HIS A 291 13.52 15.71 -21.07
CA HIS A 291 13.50 16.23 -22.43
C HIS A 291 14.74 17.08 -22.72
N TYR A 292 15.08 18.01 -21.83
CA TYR A 292 16.26 18.85 -22.01
C TYR A 292 17.57 18.08 -21.85
N GLU A 293 17.62 17.08 -20.95
CA GLU A 293 18.80 16.22 -20.84
C GLU A 293 19.00 15.39 -22.11
N ALA A 294 17.94 14.80 -22.66
CA ALA A 294 18.00 14.09 -23.94
C ALA A 294 18.52 14.98 -25.07
N LYS A 295 18.03 16.23 -25.14
CA LYS A 295 18.45 17.19 -26.16
C LYS A 295 19.92 17.57 -26.01
N LYS A 296 20.39 17.76 -24.77
CA LYS A 296 21.79 18.06 -24.46
C LYS A 296 22.72 16.89 -24.80
N ALA A 297 22.27 15.67 -24.54
CA ALA A 297 23.01 14.43 -24.81
C ALA A 297 22.88 13.93 -26.26
N GLY A 298 22.06 14.57 -27.09
CA GLY A 298 21.81 14.14 -28.48
C GLY A 298 21.03 12.82 -28.60
N ILE A 299 20.27 12.43 -27.57
CA ILE A 299 19.50 11.18 -27.53
C ILE A 299 18.21 11.35 -28.35
N LEU A 300 18.14 10.60 -29.46
CA LEU A 300 16.98 10.59 -30.35
C LEU A 300 15.84 9.72 -29.81
N GLY A 301 14.63 9.96 -30.33
CA GLY A 301 13.49 9.06 -30.12
C GLY A 301 13.58 7.89 -31.08
N ASP A 302 13.89 6.70 -30.57
CA ASP A 302 13.91 5.47 -31.36
C ASP A 302 13.28 4.33 -30.54
N LEU A 303 11.99 4.50 -30.25
CA LEU A 303 11.18 3.42 -29.70
C LEU A 303 10.54 2.66 -30.84
N VAL A 304 10.79 1.35 -30.89
CA VAL A 304 10.07 0.43 -31.77
C VAL A 304 8.58 0.51 -31.41
N ARG A 305 7.72 0.67 -32.42
CA ARG A 305 6.27 0.60 -32.24
C ARG A 305 5.88 -0.82 -31.88
N GLU A 306 5.25 -1.00 -30.72
CA GLU A 306 4.54 -2.24 -30.43
C GLU A 306 3.12 -2.18 -30.99
N ASP A 307 2.64 -3.32 -31.48
CA ASP A 307 1.24 -3.48 -31.85
C ASP A 307 0.36 -3.34 -30.60
N PHE A 308 -0.63 -2.46 -30.69
CA PHE A 308 -1.54 -2.12 -29.61
C PHE A 308 -2.96 -2.49 -30.02
N ASP A 309 -3.58 -3.42 -29.30
CA ASP A 309 -4.97 -3.81 -29.55
C ASP A 309 -5.91 -2.95 -28.71
N PHE A 310 -7.11 -2.65 -29.24
CA PHE A 310 -8.13 -1.91 -28.51
C PHE A 310 -8.56 -2.66 -27.23
N TRP A 311 -8.52 -4.00 -27.26
CA TRP A 311 -8.87 -4.83 -26.12
C TRP A 311 -7.92 -4.68 -24.92
N ASP A 312 -6.66 -4.29 -25.16
CA ASP A 312 -5.70 -4.04 -24.09
C ASP A 312 -6.10 -2.81 -23.25
N LEU A 313 -6.94 -1.90 -23.77
CA LEU A 313 -7.46 -0.74 -23.04
C LEU A 313 -8.51 -1.10 -21.98
N LEU A 314 -9.15 -2.27 -22.07
CA LEU A 314 -10.31 -2.61 -21.24
C LEU A 314 -10.10 -2.46 -19.73
N PRO A 315 -8.93 -2.79 -19.12
CA PRO A 315 -8.73 -2.61 -17.70
C PRO A 315 -8.84 -1.14 -17.23
N LEU A 316 -8.66 -0.14 -18.12
CA LEU A 316 -8.90 1.28 -17.80
C LEU A 316 -10.34 1.55 -17.39
N LEU A 317 -11.31 0.75 -17.86
CA LEU A 317 -12.72 0.89 -17.46
C LEU A 317 -12.89 0.67 -15.96
N SER A 318 -12.09 -0.20 -15.35
CA SER A 318 -12.12 -0.42 -13.90
C SER A 318 -11.63 0.80 -13.12
N ILE A 319 -10.55 1.44 -13.59
CA ILE A 319 -9.99 2.65 -12.99
C ILE A 319 -10.95 3.83 -13.18
N LEU A 320 -11.56 3.94 -14.36
CA LEU A 320 -12.57 4.95 -14.65
C LEU A 320 -13.80 4.77 -13.75
N CYS A 321 -14.27 3.53 -13.56
CA CYS A 321 -15.36 3.20 -12.64
C CYS A 321 -15.02 3.63 -11.20
N LEU A 322 -13.81 3.30 -10.72
CA LEU A 322 -13.31 3.72 -9.41
C LEU A 322 -13.37 5.24 -9.24
N ILE A 323 -12.79 5.98 -10.20
CA ILE A 323 -12.73 7.45 -10.15
C ILE A 323 -14.13 8.06 -10.16
N VAL A 324 -14.98 7.63 -11.10
CA VAL A 324 -16.34 8.18 -11.27
C VAL A 324 -17.18 7.95 -10.01
N LEU A 325 -17.17 6.74 -9.44
CA LEU A 325 -17.93 6.46 -8.22
C LEU A 325 -17.45 7.31 -7.03
N MET A 326 -16.14 7.48 -6.88
CA MET A 326 -15.61 8.35 -5.83
C MET A 326 -15.96 9.82 -6.03
N LEU A 327 -15.96 10.32 -7.26
CA LEU A 327 -16.36 11.69 -7.58
C LEU A 327 -17.86 11.91 -7.38
N MET A 328 -18.69 10.86 -7.56
CA MET A 328 -20.11 10.88 -7.22
C MET A 328 -20.39 10.84 -5.71
N GLY A 329 -19.35 10.73 -4.87
CA GLY A 329 -19.47 10.74 -3.41
C GLY A 329 -19.68 9.37 -2.76
N TYR A 330 -19.53 8.27 -3.52
CA TYR A 330 -19.52 6.94 -2.92
C TYR A 330 -18.25 6.70 -2.09
N THR A 331 -18.33 5.76 -1.14
CA THR A 331 -17.19 5.42 -0.29
C THR A 331 -16.07 4.75 -1.09
N PRO A 332 -14.80 4.84 -0.64
CA PRO A 332 -13.69 4.16 -1.31
C PRO A 332 -13.90 2.64 -1.40
N ILE A 333 -14.44 2.03 -0.34
CA ILE A 333 -14.77 0.59 -0.28
C ILE A 333 -15.79 0.22 -1.35
N TYR A 334 -16.88 0.97 -1.46
CA TYR A 334 -17.90 0.73 -2.47
C TYR A 334 -17.32 0.84 -3.88
N SER A 335 -16.53 1.91 -4.11
CA SER A 335 -15.94 2.20 -5.42
C SER A 335 -14.95 1.13 -5.86
N VAL A 336 -14.09 0.64 -4.97
CA VAL A 336 -13.10 -0.40 -5.30
C VAL A 336 -13.74 -1.77 -5.51
N LEU A 337 -14.82 -2.11 -4.79
CA LEU A 337 -15.56 -3.36 -5.03
C LEU A 337 -16.16 -3.40 -6.44
N TRP A 338 -16.80 -2.31 -6.88
CA TRP A 338 -17.29 -2.19 -8.25
C TRP A 338 -16.17 -2.18 -9.28
N ALA A 339 -15.05 -1.51 -8.99
CA ALA A 339 -13.87 -1.53 -9.85
C ALA A 339 -13.31 -2.95 -10.03
N ILE A 340 -13.23 -3.74 -8.95
CA ILE A 340 -12.84 -5.16 -9.01
C ILE A 340 -13.81 -5.96 -9.89
N LEU A 341 -15.13 -5.77 -9.73
CA LEU A 341 -16.12 -6.45 -10.55
C LEU A 341 -15.97 -6.10 -12.04
N VAL A 342 -15.85 -4.82 -12.36
CA VAL A 342 -15.61 -4.35 -13.73
C VAL A 342 -14.31 -4.93 -14.28
N LEU A 343 -13.25 -4.95 -13.47
CA LEU A 343 -11.96 -5.51 -13.86
C LEU A 343 -12.08 -6.99 -14.21
N VAL A 344 -12.73 -7.79 -13.37
CA VAL A 344 -12.94 -9.23 -13.63
C VAL A 344 -13.74 -9.45 -14.91
N VAL A 345 -14.79 -8.66 -15.15
CA VAL A 345 -15.58 -8.72 -16.39
C VAL A 345 -14.71 -8.37 -17.61
N THR A 346 -13.90 -7.32 -17.51
CA THR A 346 -13.00 -6.91 -18.60
C THR A 346 -11.92 -7.95 -18.90
N MET A 347 -11.41 -8.63 -17.87
CA MET A 347 -10.44 -9.72 -18.01
C MET A 347 -11.05 -10.92 -18.74
N GLN A 348 -12.30 -11.27 -18.44
CA GLN A 348 -13.00 -12.36 -19.12
C GLN A 348 -13.38 -12.03 -20.56
N ALA A 349 -13.67 -10.76 -20.85
CA ALA A 349 -14.03 -10.31 -22.20
C ALA A 349 -12.85 -10.24 -23.18
N HIS A 350 -11.60 -10.32 -22.69
CA HIS A 350 -10.42 -10.14 -23.53
C HIS A 350 -10.18 -11.33 -24.49
N PRO A 351 -10.33 -11.17 -25.82
CA PRO A 351 -10.38 -12.30 -26.76
C PRO A 351 -9.05 -13.07 -26.86
N ARG A 352 -7.91 -12.41 -26.62
CA ARG A 352 -6.57 -13.03 -26.70
C ARG A 352 -6.05 -13.57 -25.36
N ARG A 353 -6.65 -13.19 -24.22
CA ARG A 353 -6.17 -13.58 -22.87
C ARG A 353 -7.20 -14.51 -22.27
N LYS A 354 -6.93 -15.82 -22.29
CA LYS A 354 -7.83 -16.82 -21.71
C LYS A 354 -7.70 -16.81 -20.19
N PHE A 355 -8.47 -15.96 -19.53
CA PHE A 355 -8.64 -16.01 -18.08
C PHE A 355 -9.38 -17.29 -17.68
N ARG A 356 -8.73 -18.17 -16.92
CA ARG A 356 -9.28 -19.46 -16.46
C ARG A 356 -9.67 -19.45 -14.98
N GLY A 357 -9.70 -18.26 -14.37
CA GLY A 357 -9.97 -18.07 -12.94
C GLY A 357 -8.75 -18.33 -12.05
N LYS A 358 -7.73 -19.05 -12.55
CA LYS A 358 -6.46 -19.24 -11.83
C LYS A 358 -5.78 -17.91 -11.56
N GLU A 359 -5.72 -17.04 -12.57
CA GLU A 359 -5.10 -15.73 -12.50
C GLU A 359 -5.81 -14.80 -11.50
N PHE A 360 -7.13 -14.96 -11.33
CA PHE A 360 -7.88 -14.28 -10.28
C PHE A 360 -7.42 -14.73 -8.89
N PHE A 361 -7.30 -16.04 -8.66
CA PHE A 361 -6.78 -16.56 -7.39
C PHE A 361 -5.30 -16.24 -7.17
N ASP A 362 -4.50 -16.16 -8.23
CA ASP A 362 -3.09 -15.80 -8.16
C ASP A 362 -2.94 -14.31 -7.81
N GLY A 363 -3.74 -13.41 -8.40
CA GLY A 363 -3.78 -11.99 -8.02
C GLY A 363 -4.34 -11.75 -6.62
N LEU A 364 -5.33 -12.53 -6.18
CA LEU A 364 -5.79 -12.53 -4.78
C LEU A 364 -4.68 -12.97 -3.82
N GLU A 365 -3.91 -14.00 -4.17
CA GLU A 365 -2.79 -14.50 -3.37
C GLU A 365 -1.65 -13.48 -3.31
N GLU A 366 -1.32 -12.83 -4.42
CA GLU A 366 -0.33 -11.75 -4.45
C GLU A 366 -0.77 -10.55 -3.60
N GLY A 367 -2.02 -10.09 -3.75
CA GLY A 367 -2.54 -8.96 -2.97
C GLY A 367 -2.60 -9.26 -1.46
N ALA A 368 -2.94 -10.48 -1.08
CA ALA A 368 -2.95 -10.89 0.33
C ALA A 368 -1.54 -11.21 0.87
N GLY A 369 -0.59 -11.50 -0.01
CA GLY A 369 0.79 -11.87 0.33
C GLY A 369 1.61 -10.72 0.90
N TRP A 370 1.19 -9.46 0.66
CA TRP A 370 1.90 -8.20 0.95
C TRP A 370 3.37 -8.22 0.49
N PRO A 371 3.78 -7.42 -0.51
CA PRO A 371 5.20 -7.27 -0.85
C PRO A 371 6.00 -6.63 0.30
#